data_AF-A0A1E5HE11-F1
#
_entry.id   AF-A0A1E5HE11-F1
#
_cell.length_a   1.000
_cell.length_b   1.000
_cell.length_c   1.000
_cell.angle_alpha   90.00
_cell.angle_beta   90.00
_cell.angle_gamma   90.00
#
_symmetry.space_group_name_H-M   'P 1'
#
loop_
_entity.id
_entity.type
_entity.pdbx_description
1 polymer ?
#
loop_
_entity_poly.entity_id
_entity_poly.type
_entity_poly.pdbx_seq_one_letter_code
_entity_poly.pdbx_strand_id
1 'polypeptide(L)'
;MSKLLKIELKKINLKSQIISLLAMNCIVLLLSIFTSTLLANPSEGTPTGVAMQLTTSELALLITRAVLIVWQSILIVQIIIEEYKTKTITVLFTYPYSKKQMILAKFLLVFLLTAAFAVFSTVFQEISIYLLSRQLTFVTFMPESLWSVVIVLISNICLGFLPLFIGMRNSSVIATIVSSLVIVVIGSNSQASPSGLLGIPVVSLFLGVVSLILLVITYRSMLVKEI
;
A
#
# COMPACT_ATOMS: atom_id res chain seq x y z
N MET A 1 18.81 -17.79 4.30
CA MET A 1 17.70 -16.91 3.86
C MET A 1 18.14 -15.81 2.90
N SER A 2 19.15 -14.99 3.22
CA SER A 2 19.59 -13.87 2.34
C SER A 2 19.90 -14.29 0.87
N LYS A 3 20.55 -15.45 0.66
CA LYS A 3 20.80 -16.00 -0.69
C LYS A 3 19.50 -16.26 -1.48
N LEU A 4 18.47 -16.82 -0.85
CA LEU A 4 17.16 -17.07 -1.49
C LEU A 4 16.47 -15.75 -1.86
N LEU A 5 16.50 -14.79 -0.94
CA LEU A 5 15.89 -13.48 -1.17
C LEU A 5 16.57 -12.73 -2.33
N LYS A 6 17.90 -12.81 -2.45
CA LYS A 6 18.66 -12.23 -3.57
C LYS A 6 18.27 -12.86 -4.91
N ILE A 7 18.00 -14.16 -4.94
CA ILE A 7 17.57 -14.86 -6.17
C ILE A 7 16.17 -14.41 -6.55
N GLU A 8 15.23 -14.38 -5.60
CA GLU A 8 13.85 -13.92 -5.85
C GLU A 8 13.81 -12.44 -6.27
N LEU A 9 14.63 -11.60 -5.65
CA LEU A 9 14.74 -10.18 -6.00
C LEU A 9 15.22 -9.98 -7.46
N LYS A 10 16.09 -10.86 -7.95
CA LYS A 10 16.61 -10.79 -9.33
C LYS A 10 15.57 -11.19 -10.38
N LYS A 11 14.53 -11.95 -10.00
CA LYS A 11 13.41 -12.27 -10.90
C LYS A 11 12.52 -11.05 -11.16
N ILE A 12 12.53 -10.08 -10.26
CA ILE A 12 11.67 -8.89 -10.34
C ILE A 12 12.38 -7.82 -11.17
N ASN A 13 11.63 -7.18 -12.06
CA ASN A 13 12.09 -6.01 -12.82
C ASN A 13 12.16 -4.76 -11.91
N LEU A 14 13.12 -4.72 -10.99
CA LEU A 14 13.28 -3.64 -10.01
C LEU A 14 13.32 -2.25 -10.64
N LYS A 15 13.95 -2.11 -11.81
CA LYS A 15 14.00 -0.84 -12.53
C LYS A 15 12.61 -0.30 -12.86
N SER A 16 11.72 -1.17 -13.37
CA SER A 16 10.34 -0.81 -13.69
C SER A 16 9.56 -0.44 -12.43
N GLN A 17 9.77 -1.18 -11.33
CA GLN A 17 9.12 -0.89 -10.05
C GLN A 17 9.53 0.47 -9.47
N ILE A 18 10.83 0.82 -9.55
CA ILE A 18 11.34 2.12 -9.09
C ILE A 18 10.82 3.27 -9.96
N ILE A 19 10.80 3.10 -11.29
CA ILE A 19 10.27 4.12 -12.21
C ILE A 19 8.79 4.37 -11.93
N SER A 20 8.02 3.30 -11.74
CA SER A 20 6.61 3.41 -11.40
C SER A 20 6.40 4.05 -10.02
N LEU A 21 7.21 3.71 -9.02
CA LEU A 21 7.16 4.36 -7.70
C LEU A 21 7.39 5.87 -7.82
N LEU A 22 8.40 6.29 -8.57
CA LEU A 22 8.70 7.71 -8.77
C LEU A 22 7.55 8.42 -9.51
N ALA A 23 7.04 7.81 -10.59
CA ALA A 23 5.91 8.34 -11.34
C ALA A 23 4.66 8.51 -10.46
N MET A 24 4.33 7.51 -9.64
CA MET A 24 3.20 7.58 -8.72
C MET A 24 3.34 8.72 -7.71
N ASN A 25 4.50 8.87 -7.07
CA ASN A 25 4.73 9.96 -6.12
C ASN A 25 4.58 11.35 -6.79
N CYS A 26 5.11 11.52 -8.01
CA CYS A 26 4.93 12.76 -8.77
C CYS A 26 3.45 13.03 -9.10
N ILE A 27 2.68 12.00 -9.50
CA ILE A 27 1.25 12.13 -9.79
C ILE A 27 0.46 12.50 -8.53
N VAL A 28 0.73 11.85 -7.40
CA VAL A 28 0.04 12.15 -6.13
C VAL A 28 0.33 13.57 -5.67
N LEU A 29 1.57 14.03 -5.79
CA LEU A 29 1.96 15.40 -5.51
C LEU A 29 1.21 16.40 -6.39
N LEU A 30 1.21 16.20 -7.71
CA LEU A 30 0.50 17.08 -8.64
C LEU A 30 -1.01 17.15 -8.33
N LEU A 31 -1.63 15.99 -8.09
CA LEU A 31 -3.05 15.90 -7.74
C LEU A 31 -3.36 16.61 -6.42
N SER A 32 -2.48 16.51 -5.44
CA SER A 32 -2.63 17.18 -4.14
C SER A 32 -2.53 18.70 -4.27
N ILE A 33 -1.63 19.21 -5.11
CA ILE A 33 -1.53 20.65 -5.37
C ILE A 33 -2.77 21.14 -6.11
N PHE A 34 -3.18 20.44 -7.16
CA PHE A 34 -4.34 20.82 -7.98
C PHE A 34 -5.61 20.94 -7.14
N THR A 35 -5.89 19.93 -6.31
CA THR A 35 -7.05 19.95 -5.39
C THR A 35 -6.98 21.10 -4.38
N SER A 36 -5.79 21.42 -3.88
CA SER A 36 -5.57 22.55 -2.97
C SER A 36 -5.88 23.90 -3.62
N THR A 37 -5.50 24.07 -4.90
CA THR A 37 -5.81 25.30 -5.65
C THR A 37 -7.31 25.49 -5.93
N LEU A 38 -8.04 24.38 -6.14
CA LEU A 38 -9.51 24.41 -6.29
C LEU A 38 -10.20 24.75 -4.97
N LEU A 39 -9.68 24.28 -3.84
CA LEU A 39 -10.24 24.57 -2.52
C LEU A 39 -9.96 26.01 -2.06
N ALA A 40 -8.85 26.61 -2.52
CA ALA A 40 -8.47 27.98 -2.19
C ALA A 40 -9.31 29.04 -2.94
N ASN A 41 -9.91 28.69 -4.08
CA ASN A 41 -10.77 29.59 -4.87
C ASN A 41 -12.17 28.99 -4.98
N PRO A 42 -13.03 29.12 -3.96
CA PRO A 42 -14.41 28.65 -4.07
C PRO A 42 -15.11 29.46 -5.16
N SER A 43 -15.42 28.83 -6.29
CA SER A 43 -16.35 29.38 -7.27
C SER A 43 -17.68 29.62 -6.54
N GLU A 44 -18.18 30.86 -6.57
CA GLU A 44 -19.44 31.26 -5.94
C GLU A 44 -20.58 30.31 -6.34
N GLY A 45 -21.00 29.44 -5.42
CA GLY A 45 -22.10 28.49 -5.68
C GLY A 45 -22.07 27.17 -4.91
N THR A 46 -21.01 26.83 -4.17
CA THR A 46 -21.03 25.65 -3.29
C THR A 46 -21.46 26.05 -1.87
N PRO A 47 -22.54 25.46 -1.33
CA PRO A 47 -23.02 25.83 0.00
C PRO A 47 -21.94 25.50 1.03
N THR A 48 -21.56 26.54 1.75
CA THR A 48 -20.78 26.50 2.98
C THR A 48 -21.52 25.64 4.01
N GLY A 49 -21.12 24.38 4.11
CA GLY A 49 -21.68 23.47 5.09
C GLY A 49 -20.92 22.15 5.13
N VAL A 50 -19.97 22.05 6.06
CA VAL A 50 -19.35 20.79 6.52
C VAL A 50 -18.35 20.10 5.57
N ALA A 51 -17.63 20.84 4.72
CA ALA A 51 -16.38 20.32 4.18
C ALA A 51 -15.29 20.52 5.23
N MET A 52 -15.02 19.49 6.04
CA MET A 52 -13.81 19.46 6.88
C MET A 52 -12.62 19.84 6.00
N GLN A 53 -11.98 20.96 6.32
CA GLN A 53 -10.97 21.61 5.49
C GLN A 53 -9.72 20.74 5.50
N LEU A 54 -9.72 19.73 4.64
CA LEU A 54 -8.69 18.71 4.51
C LEU A 54 -7.40 19.42 4.09
N THR A 55 -6.36 19.30 4.92
CA THR A 55 -5.09 19.94 4.60
C THR A 55 -4.44 19.24 3.41
N THR A 56 -3.59 20.00 2.70
CA THR A 56 -2.93 19.49 1.50
C THR A 56 -2.04 18.28 1.80
N SER A 57 -1.44 18.26 3.01
CA SER A 57 -0.68 17.14 3.57
C SER A 57 -1.53 15.91 3.86
N GLU A 58 -2.70 16.07 4.46
CA GLU A 58 -3.58 14.94 4.79
C GLU A 58 -4.16 14.26 3.54
N LEU A 59 -4.55 15.06 2.54
CA LEU A 59 -5.05 14.55 1.27
C LEU A 59 -3.96 13.76 0.53
N ALA A 60 -2.76 14.31 0.49
CA ALA A 60 -1.59 13.67 -0.08
C ALA A 60 -1.26 12.33 0.59
N LEU A 61 -1.29 12.28 1.92
CA LEU A 61 -1.06 11.07 2.69
C LEU A 61 -2.17 10.03 2.42
N LEU A 62 -3.43 10.45 2.37
CA LEU A 62 -4.57 9.58 2.05
C LEU A 62 -4.40 8.91 0.68
N ILE A 63 -4.10 9.69 -0.36
CA ILE A 63 -3.92 9.18 -1.72
C ILE A 63 -2.67 8.28 -1.79
N THR A 64 -1.57 8.69 -1.15
CA THR A 64 -0.34 7.87 -1.07
C THR A 64 -0.63 6.50 -0.44
N ARG A 65 -1.35 6.46 0.69
CA ARG A 65 -1.74 5.21 1.36
C ARG A 65 -2.57 4.31 0.44
N ALA A 66 -3.55 4.88 -0.26
CA ALA A 66 -4.38 4.17 -1.22
C ALA A 66 -3.56 3.54 -2.35
N VAL A 67 -2.69 4.33 -2.99
CA VAL A 67 -1.83 3.86 -4.09
C VAL A 67 -0.88 2.76 -3.62
N LEU A 68 -0.29 2.90 -2.42
CA LEU A 68 0.61 1.90 -1.86
C LEU A 68 -0.08 0.54 -1.64
N ILE A 69 -1.35 0.51 -1.21
CA ILE A 69 -2.12 -0.74 -1.04
C ILE A 69 -2.33 -1.43 -2.39
N VAL A 70 -2.71 -0.68 -3.43
CA VAL A 70 -2.87 -1.23 -4.79
C VAL A 70 -1.52 -1.71 -5.33
N TRP A 71 -0.46 -0.94 -5.11
CA TRP A 71 0.89 -1.30 -5.51
C TRP A 71 1.37 -2.60 -4.86
N GLN A 72 1.13 -2.75 -3.55
CA GLN A 72 1.43 -3.98 -2.83
C GLN A 72 0.68 -5.18 -3.39
N SER A 73 -0.58 -5.02 -3.80
CA SER A 73 -1.36 -6.05 -4.48
C SER A 73 -0.71 -6.50 -5.80
N ILE A 74 -0.17 -5.55 -6.59
CA ILE A 74 0.56 -5.86 -7.83
C ILE A 74 1.84 -6.66 -7.53
N LEU A 75 2.60 -6.28 -6.50
CA LEU A 75 3.78 -7.04 -6.05
C LEU A 75 3.41 -8.46 -5.62
N ILE A 76 2.33 -8.62 -4.87
CA ILE A 76 1.79 -9.92 -4.47
C ILE A 76 1.45 -10.78 -5.69
N VAL A 77 0.80 -10.18 -6.69
CA VAL A 77 0.46 -10.88 -7.94
C VAL A 77 1.71 -11.42 -8.62
N GLN A 78 2.72 -10.56 -8.85
CA GLN A 78 3.92 -10.91 -9.60
C GLN A 78 4.80 -11.95 -8.89
N ILE A 79 4.91 -11.87 -7.55
CA ILE A 79 5.85 -12.70 -6.78
C ILE A 79 5.22 -14.02 -6.33
N ILE A 80 3.91 -14.00 -6.03
CA ILE A 80 3.21 -15.11 -5.40
C ILE A 80 2.20 -15.69 -6.40
N ILE A 81 1.16 -14.93 -6.75
CA ILE A 81 -0.05 -15.50 -7.38
C ILE A 81 0.22 -15.99 -8.81
N GLU A 82 1.08 -15.32 -9.57
CA GLU A 82 1.43 -15.70 -10.93
C GLU A 82 2.07 -17.10 -11.02
N GLU A 83 2.88 -17.48 -10.01
CA GLU A 83 3.46 -18.82 -9.93
C GLU A 83 2.42 -19.90 -9.57
N TYR A 84 1.46 -19.59 -8.68
CA TYR A 84 0.35 -20.50 -8.37
C TYR A 84 -0.61 -20.66 -9.55
N LYS A 85 -0.85 -19.60 -10.32
CA LYS A 85 -1.69 -19.64 -11.52
C LYS A 85 -1.06 -20.50 -12.62
N THR A 86 0.25 -20.35 -12.84
CA THR A 86 0.98 -21.03 -13.91
C THR A 86 1.40 -22.46 -13.51
N LYS A 87 1.08 -22.89 -12.28
CA LYS A 87 1.50 -24.17 -11.68
C LYS A 87 3.02 -24.39 -11.68
N THR A 88 3.83 -23.35 -11.90
CA THR A 88 5.29 -23.44 -11.81
C THR A 88 5.78 -23.71 -10.38
N ILE A 89 4.88 -23.67 -9.41
CA ILE A 89 5.15 -24.10 -8.04
C ILE A 89 5.55 -25.58 -7.91
N THR A 90 5.22 -26.46 -8.86
CA THR A 90 5.77 -27.82 -8.86
C THR A 90 7.29 -27.85 -9.08
N VAL A 91 7.87 -26.84 -9.74
CA VAL A 91 9.34 -26.69 -9.86
C VAL A 91 9.98 -26.37 -8.51
N LEU A 92 9.20 -25.81 -7.57
CA LEU A 92 9.63 -25.59 -6.19
C LEU A 92 9.92 -26.92 -5.46
N PHE A 93 9.37 -28.06 -5.93
CA PHE A 93 9.64 -29.39 -5.36
C PHE A 93 10.98 -29.99 -5.80
N THR A 94 11.56 -29.51 -6.89
CA THR A 94 12.91 -29.92 -7.32
C THR A 94 14.00 -29.16 -6.58
N TYR A 95 13.63 -28.11 -5.82
CA TYR A 95 14.57 -27.28 -5.09
C TYR A 95 15.03 -28.00 -3.80
N PRO A 96 16.34 -27.99 -3.46
CA PRO A 96 16.86 -28.67 -2.27
C PRO A 96 16.51 -27.95 -0.94
N TYR A 97 15.57 -27.01 -0.96
CA TYR A 97 15.17 -26.19 0.19
C TYR A 97 13.75 -26.52 0.62
N SER A 98 13.47 -26.42 1.92
CA SER A 98 12.13 -26.71 2.46
C SER A 98 11.07 -25.70 1.97
N LYS A 99 9.91 -26.20 1.56
CA LYS A 99 8.76 -25.42 1.03
C LYS A 99 8.40 -24.22 1.92
N LYS A 100 8.35 -24.46 3.24
CA LYS A 100 8.03 -23.45 4.26
C LYS A 100 8.99 -22.26 4.20
N GLN A 101 10.28 -22.50 3.98
CA GLN A 101 11.30 -21.46 3.92
C GLN A 101 11.21 -20.65 2.61
N MET A 102 10.83 -21.28 1.49
CA MET A 102 10.66 -20.57 0.22
C MET A 102 9.43 -19.67 0.22
N ILE A 103 8.29 -20.18 0.71
CA ILE A 103 7.07 -19.37 0.86
C ILE A 103 7.33 -18.19 1.80
N LEU A 104 7.98 -18.43 2.95
CA LEU A 104 8.31 -17.37 3.90
C LEU A 104 9.28 -16.34 3.31
N ALA A 105 10.24 -16.76 2.49
CA ALA A 105 11.14 -15.83 1.80
C ALA A 105 10.39 -14.90 0.84
N LYS A 106 9.34 -15.39 0.16
CA LYS A 106 8.50 -14.56 -0.73
C LYS A 106 7.68 -13.54 0.03
N PHE A 107 7.01 -13.96 1.11
CA PHE A 107 6.28 -13.04 1.99
C PHE A 107 7.21 -11.97 2.56
N LEU A 108 8.40 -12.36 3.01
CA LEU A 108 9.39 -11.45 3.56
C LEU A 108 9.92 -10.48 2.48
N LEU A 109 10.10 -10.93 1.24
CA LEU A 109 10.47 -10.06 0.13
C LEU A 109 9.38 -9.02 -0.14
N VAL A 110 8.12 -9.43 -0.29
CA VAL A 110 6.99 -8.51 -0.47
C VAL A 110 6.94 -7.50 0.67
N PHE A 111 7.03 -7.96 1.92
CA PHE A 111 7.03 -7.10 3.10
C PHE A 111 8.15 -6.07 3.07
N LEU A 112 9.39 -6.47 2.81
CA LEU A 112 10.54 -5.57 2.77
C LEU A 112 10.42 -4.54 1.63
N LEU A 113 9.99 -4.98 0.44
CA LEU A 113 9.86 -4.10 -0.71
C LEU A 113 8.76 -3.06 -0.50
N THR A 114 7.59 -3.48 0.00
CA THR A 114 6.51 -2.57 0.36
C THR A 114 6.91 -1.64 1.49
N ALA A 115 7.59 -2.11 2.53
CA ALA A 115 8.05 -1.27 3.63
C ALA A 115 9.04 -0.19 3.14
N ALA A 116 10.01 -0.57 2.30
CA ALA A 116 10.96 0.39 1.72
C ALA A 116 10.24 1.45 0.87
N PHE A 117 9.28 1.02 0.05
CA PHE A 117 8.52 1.93 -0.82
C PHE A 117 7.60 2.86 -0.01
N ALA A 118 6.96 2.33 1.03
CA ALA A 118 6.07 3.11 1.88
C ALA A 118 6.82 4.17 2.70
N VAL A 119 8.00 3.84 3.24
CA VAL A 119 8.88 4.81 3.91
C VAL A 119 9.35 5.87 2.92
N PHE A 120 9.81 5.45 1.74
CA PHE A 120 10.27 6.41 0.71
C PHE A 120 9.15 7.36 0.27
N SER A 121 7.97 6.84 -0.04
CA SER A 121 6.81 7.64 -0.48
C SER A 121 6.32 8.60 0.58
N THR A 122 6.23 8.17 1.84
CA THR A 122 5.80 9.06 2.94
C THR A 122 6.79 10.19 3.16
N VAL A 123 8.09 9.89 3.25
CA VAL A 123 9.14 10.90 3.40
C VAL A 123 9.17 11.85 2.21
N PHE A 124 9.08 11.33 0.98
CA PHE A 124 9.06 12.14 -0.23
C PHE A 124 7.88 13.13 -0.23
N GLN A 125 6.70 12.67 0.16
CA GLN A 125 5.50 13.50 0.18
C GLN A 125 5.56 14.59 1.24
N GLU A 126 5.97 14.25 2.47
CA GLU A 126 6.14 15.20 3.58
C GLU A 126 7.14 16.30 3.23
N ILE A 127 8.33 15.93 2.74
CA ILE A 127 9.38 16.90 2.35
C ILE A 127 8.89 17.80 1.23
N SER A 128 8.24 17.23 0.21
CA SER A 128 7.81 18.00 -0.94
C SER A 128 6.72 19.00 -0.59
N ILE A 129 5.74 18.61 0.24
CA ILE A 129 4.68 19.51 0.69
C ILE A 129 5.23 20.57 1.64
N TYR A 130 6.16 20.21 2.53
CA TYR A 130 6.84 21.18 3.39
C TYR A 130 7.55 22.27 2.59
N LEU A 131 8.33 21.89 1.57
CA LEU A 131 9.02 22.83 0.67
C LEU A 131 8.03 23.73 -0.06
N LEU A 132 6.93 23.16 -0.53
CA LEU A 132 5.92 23.87 -1.29
C LEU A 132 5.08 24.81 -0.43
N SER A 133 4.77 24.43 0.81
CA SER A 133 4.09 25.26 1.81
C SER A 133 4.87 26.55 2.11
N ARG A 134 6.21 26.49 2.05
CA ARG A 134 7.04 27.68 2.20
C ARG A 134 6.96 28.64 1.01
N GLN A 135 6.63 28.14 -0.18
CA GLN A 135 6.59 28.93 -1.41
C GLN A 135 5.17 29.40 -1.77
N LEU A 136 4.15 28.62 -1.40
CA LEU A 136 2.76 28.81 -1.81
C LEU A 136 1.86 28.95 -0.57
N THR A 137 1.23 30.11 -0.42
CA THR A 137 0.34 30.44 0.71
C THR A 137 -0.92 29.58 0.78
N PHE A 138 -1.30 28.91 -0.31
CA PHE A 138 -2.45 28.00 -0.37
C PHE A 138 -2.13 26.55 0.01
N VAL A 139 -0.86 26.23 0.28
CA VAL A 139 -0.44 24.89 0.70
C VAL A 139 -0.27 24.86 2.21
N THR A 140 -1.23 24.23 2.90
CA THR A 140 -1.21 24.02 4.35
C THR A 140 -0.47 22.73 4.70
N PHE A 141 0.56 22.87 5.53
CA PHE A 141 1.30 21.76 6.11
C PHE A 141 0.98 21.67 7.61
N MET A 142 0.41 20.54 8.02
CA MET A 142 0.25 20.22 9.44
C MET A 142 1.07 18.98 9.78
N PRO A 143 2.11 19.10 10.62
CA PRO A 143 2.91 17.94 11.01
C PRO A 143 2.06 17.00 11.87
N GLU A 144 1.89 15.76 11.41
CA GLU A 144 1.36 14.67 12.25
C GLU A 144 2.43 14.20 13.25
N SER A 145 1.99 13.62 14.37
CA SER A 145 2.92 13.05 15.34
C SER A 145 3.72 11.89 14.71
N LEU A 146 5.04 11.85 14.90
CA LEU A 146 5.87 10.78 14.34
C LEU A 146 5.38 9.39 14.75
N TRP A 147 4.89 9.26 15.99
CA TRP A 147 4.32 8.02 16.50
C TRP A 147 3.06 7.59 15.73
N SER A 148 2.13 8.50 15.46
CA SER A 148 0.92 8.16 14.69
C SER A 148 1.26 7.76 13.26
N VAL A 149 2.20 8.47 12.62
CA VAL A 149 2.64 8.15 11.25
C VAL A 149 3.23 6.75 11.18
N VAL A 150 4.12 6.38 12.12
CA VAL A 150 4.73 5.04 12.14
C VAL A 150 3.69 3.94 12.38
N ILE A 151 2.75 4.15 13.31
CA ILE A 151 1.68 3.17 13.61
C ILE A 151 0.77 2.98 12.39
N VAL A 152 0.37 4.07 11.74
CA VAL A 152 -0.47 4.01 10.54
C VAL A 152 0.28 3.37 9.37
N LEU A 153 1.56 3.68 9.21
CA LEU A 153 2.40 3.10 8.16
C LEU A 153 2.51 1.58 8.29
N ILE A 154 2.90 1.08 9.47
CA ILE A 154 3.03 -0.37 9.69
C ILE A 154 1.68 -1.08 9.51
N SER A 155 0.61 -0.46 10.00
CA SER A 155 -0.74 -1.00 9.88
C SER A 155 -1.19 -1.10 8.42
N ASN A 156 -0.91 -0.08 7.60
CA ASN A 156 -1.25 -0.09 6.18
C ASN A 156 -0.45 -1.12 5.39
N ILE A 157 0.83 -1.31 5.71
CA ILE A 157 1.64 -2.39 5.11
C ILE A 157 1.04 -3.76 5.45
N CYS A 158 0.62 -3.97 6.70
CA CYS A 158 -0.07 -5.19 7.10
C CYS A 158 -1.40 -5.36 6.36
N LEU A 159 -2.18 -4.29 6.24
CA LEU A 159 -3.49 -4.28 5.58
C LEU A 159 -3.38 -4.59 4.08
N GLY A 160 -2.34 -4.15 3.38
CA GLY A 160 -2.16 -4.47 1.97
C GLY A 160 -1.80 -5.94 1.68
N PHE A 161 -1.68 -6.80 2.70
CA PHE A 161 -1.69 -8.26 2.54
C PHE A 161 -3.10 -8.84 2.42
N LEU A 162 -4.15 -8.12 2.76
CA LEU A 162 -5.54 -8.62 2.67
C LEU A 162 -5.94 -9.07 1.25
N PRO A 163 -5.56 -8.36 0.15
CA PRO A 163 -5.77 -8.84 -1.22
C PRO A 163 -5.22 -10.24 -1.50
N LEU A 164 -4.13 -10.63 -0.83
CA LEU A 164 -3.53 -11.95 -1.00
C LEU A 164 -4.48 -13.07 -0.57
N PHE A 165 -5.22 -12.90 0.53
CA PHE A 165 -6.18 -13.89 1.01
C PHE A 165 -7.24 -14.19 -0.06
N ILE A 166 -7.80 -13.14 -0.66
CA ILE A 166 -8.85 -13.25 -1.70
C ILE A 166 -8.25 -13.81 -3.00
N GLY A 167 -7.10 -13.29 -3.41
CA GLY A 167 -6.41 -13.72 -4.62
C GLY A 167 -6.04 -15.20 -4.64
N MET A 168 -5.62 -15.73 -3.49
CA MET A 168 -5.17 -17.12 -3.33
C MET A 168 -6.29 -18.15 -3.27
N ARG A 169 -7.53 -17.75 -2.99
CA ARG A 169 -8.68 -18.66 -3.02
C ARG A 169 -8.85 -19.30 -4.40
N ASN A 170 -8.73 -18.49 -5.46
CA ASN A 170 -8.89 -18.91 -6.85
C ASN A 170 -7.62 -18.75 -7.71
N SER A 171 -6.46 -18.46 -7.08
CA SER A 171 -5.20 -18.14 -7.77
C SER A 171 -5.38 -17.11 -8.91
N SER A 172 -6.16 -16.06 -8.63
CA SER A 172 -6.62 -15.11 -9.64
C SER A 172 -5.95 -13.75 -9.49
N VAL A 173 -5.22 -13.35 -10.54
CA VAL A 173 -4.59 -12.03 -10.66
C VAL A 173 -5.63 -10.91 -10.56
N ILE A 174 -6.71 -11.03 -11.33
CA ILE A 174 -7.77 -10.01 -11.41
C ILE A 174 -8.45 -9.84 -10.05
N ALA A 175 -8.78 -10.96 -9.38
CA ALA A 175 -9.44 -10.90 -8.07
C ALA A 175 -8.59 -10.16 -7.03
N THR A 176 -7.27 -10.33 -7.08
CA THR A 176 -6.33 -9.68 -6.15
C THR A 176 -6.34 -8.16 -6.35
N ILE A 177 -6.21 -7.70 -7.60
CA ILE A 177 -6.19 -6.27 -7.91
C ILE A 177 -7.55 -5.62 -7.59
N VAL A 178 -8.67 -6.25 -7.99
CA VAL A 178 -10.01 -5.72 -7.69
C VAL A 178 -10.25 -5.66 -6.18
N SER A 179 -9.83 -6.68 -5.42
CA SER A 179 -9.98 -6.67 -3.97
C SER A 179 -9.18 -5.55 -3.29
N SER A 180 -7.95 -5.25 -3.76
CA SER A 180 -7.21 -4.09 -3.27
C SER A 180 -7.93 -2.77 -3.52
N LEU A 181 -8.60 -2.63 -4.67
CA LEU A 181 -9.36 -1.43 -4.99
C LEU A 181 -10.58 -1.29 -4.07
N VAL A 182 -11.30 -2.38 -3.80
CA VAL A 182 -12.43 -2.38 -2.85
C VAL A 182 -11.96 -1.96 -1.46
N ILE A 183 -10.83 -2.50 -0.98
CA ILE A 183 -10.26 -2.13 0.32
C ILE A 183 -9.91 -0.65 0.38
N VAL A 184 -9.33 -0.11 -0.69
CA VAL A 184 -9.00 1.32 -0.79
C VAL A 184 -10.26 2.18 -0.78
N VAL A 185 -11.30 1.82 -1.53
CA VAL A 185 -12.57 2.57 -1.54
C VAL A 185 -13.19 2.61 -0.15
N ILE A 186 -13.17 1.49 0.58
CA ILE A 186 -13.70 1.42 1.94
C ILE A 186 -12.82 2.23 2.91
N GLY A 187 -11.49 2.06 2.82
CA GLY A 187 -10.54 2.70 3.71
C GLY A 187 -10.37 4.21 3.51
N SER A 188 -10.58 4.70 2.29
CA SER A 188 -10.43 6.11 1.95
C SER A 188 -11.69 6.95 2.19
N ASN A 189 -12.69 6.41 2.89
CA ASN A 189 -13.84 7.19 3.32
C ASN A 189 -13.43 8.26 4.34
N SER A 190 -13.56 9.54 3.95
CA SER A 190 -13.21 10.73 4.75
C SER A 190 -14.31 11.16 5.73
N GLN A 191 -15.46 10.46 5.77
CA GLN A 191 -16.58 10.83 6.64
C GLN A 191 -16.23 10.76 8.14
N ALA A 192 -15.22 9.97 8.53
CA ALA A 192 -14.83 9.79 9.94
C ALA A 192 -13.66 10.69 10.38
N SER A 193 -12.82 11.18 9.47
CA SER A 193 -11.62 11.97 9.77
C SER A 193 -11.06 12.63 8.50
N PRO A 194 -10.36 13.78 8.61
CA PRO A 194 -9.71 14.42 7.45
C PRO A 194 -8.80 13.45 6.70
N SER A 195 -8.04 12.63 7.42
CA SER A 195 -7.10 11.65 6.85
C SER A 195 -7.72 10.30 6.42
N GLY A 196 -9.06 10.19 6.39
CA GLY A 196 -9.79 8.95 6.10
C GLY A 196 -9.74 7.90 7.21
N LEU A 197 -10.49 6.80 7.05
CA LEU A 197 -10.53 5.69 8.02
C LEU A 197 -9.13 5.09 8.25
N LEU A 198 -8.33 4.99 7.19
CA LEU A 198 -6.94 4.51 7.23
C LEU A 198 -5.96 5.50 7.90
N GLY A 199 -6.37 6.73 8.16
CA GLY A 199 -5.57 7.71 8.87
C GLY A 199 -5.71 7.65 10.38
N ILE A 200 -6.77 7.01 10.90
CA ILE A 200 -6.99 6.89 12.34
C ILE A 200 -6.11 5.76 12.88
N PRO A 201 -5.11 6.03 13.76
CA PRO A 201 -4.13 5.02 14.18
C PRO A 201 -4.77 3.76 14.79
N VAL A 202 -5.80 3.95 15.62
CA VAL A 202 -6.50 2.84 16.30
C VAL A 202 -7.23 1.94 15.30
N VAL A 203 -7.91 2.53 14.32
CA VAL A 203 -8.67 1.79 13.31
C VAL A 203 -7.71 1.06 12.37
N SER A 204 -6.68 1.75 11.89
CA SER A 204 -5.66 1.14 11.04
C SER A 204 -5.00 -0.05 11.73
N LEU A 205 -4.66 0.07 13.02
CA LEU A 205 -4.08 -1.02 13.78
C LEU A 205 -5.03 -2.23 13.88
N PHE A 206 -6.32 -2.00 14.14
CA PHE A 206 -7.32 -3.07 14.14
C PHE A 206 -7.39 -3.78 12.77
N LEU A 207 -7.50 -3.04 11.67
CA LEU A 207 -7.54 -3.63 10.32
C LEU A 207 -6.22 -4.35 9.98
N GLY A 208 -5.08 -3.81 10.41
CA GLY A 208 -3.77 -4.43 10.24
C GLY A 208 -3.67 -5.78 10.94
N VAL A 209 -4.18 -5.88 12.18
CA VAL A 209 -4.23 -7.15 12.94
C VAL A 209 -5.14 -8.16 12.25
N VAL A 210 -6.33 -7.74 11.80
CA VAL A 210 -7.26 -8.61 11.06
C VAL A 210 -6.59 -9.17 9.79
N SER A 211 -5.90 -8.31 9.05
CA SER A 211 -5.15 -8.73 7.85
C SER A 211 -4.04 -9.74 8.18
N LEU A 212 -3.35 -9.58 9.30
CA LEU A 212 -2.30 -10.51 9.72
C LEU A 212 -2.86 -11.89 10.10
N ILE A 213 -4.04 -11.95 10.70
CA ILE A 213 -4.74 -13.22 10.97
C ILE A 213 -5.08 -13.91 9.64
N LEU A 214 -5.63 -13.17 8.66
CA LEU A 214 -5.94 -13.70 7.33
C LEU A 214 -4.69 -14.15 6.57
N LEU A 215 -3.56 -13.46 6.75
CA LEU A 215 -2.27 -13.84 6.20
C LEU A 215 -1.81 -15.20 6.76
N VAL A 216 -1.92 -15.41 8.08
CA VAL A 216 -1.56 -16.69 8.72
C VAL A 216 -2.46 -17.83 8.22
N ILE A 217 -3.76 -17.57 8.06
CA ILE A 217 -4.71 -18.54 7.48
C ILE A 217 -4.30 -18.86 6.03
N THR A 218 -3.98 -17.84 5.23
CA THR A 218 -3.56 -18.06 3.84
C THR A 218 -2.27 -18.86 3.76
N TYR A 219 -1.29 -18.53 4.61
CA TYR A 219 -0.03 -19.27 4.72
C TYR A 219 -0.28 -20.75 5.03
N ARG A 220 -1.16 -21.06 5.99
CA ARG A 220 -1.54 -22.45 6.27
C ARG A 220 -2.22 -23.12 5.08
N SER A 221 -3.13 -22.41 4.40
CA SER A 221 -3.83 -22.96 3.23
C SER A 221 -2.87 -23.29 2.09
N MET A 222 -1.86 -22.44 1.83
CA MET A 222 -0.83 -22.69 0.82
C MET A 222 -0.02 -23.95 1.11
N LEU A 223 0.22 -24.27 2.38
CA LEU A 223 0.94 -25.48 2.76
C LEU A 223 0.11 -26.76 2.57
N VAL A 224 -1.22 -26.67 2.56
CA VAL A 224 -2.14 -27.82 2.48
C VAL A 224 -2.66 -28.05 1.06
N LYS A 225 -2.86 -26.99 0.25
CA LYS A 225 -3.55 -27.02 -1.07
C LYS A 225 -2.78 -27.73 -2.21
N GLU A 226 -1.67 -28.40 -1.92
CA GLU A 226 -0.83 -29.12 -2.91
C GLU A 226 -0.68 -30.62 -2.63
N ILE A 227 -1.61 -31.20 -1.86
CA ILE A 227 -1.90 -32.64 -1.81
C ILE A 227 -3.13 -32.89 -2.69
#